data_AF-A0A1G2VZ50-F1
#
_entry.id   AF-A0A1G2VZ50-F1
#
_cell.length_a   1.000
_cell.length_b   1.000
_cell.length_c   1.000
_cell.angle_alpha   90.00
_cell.angle_beta   90.00
_cell.angle_gamma   90.00
#
_symmetry.space_group_name_H-M   'P 1'
#
loop_
_entity.id
_entity.type
_entity.pdbx_description
1 polymer ?
#
loop_
_entity_poly.entity_id
_entity_poly.type
_entity_poly.pdbx_seq_one_letter_code
_entity_poly.pdbx_strand_id
1 'polypeptide(L)'
;MKTIILGLAAATALTAGAASAQPYGYGRDWMPIERRMERIDFRIDQGIRSGQLTPREAYRLRDRFNRLVRLEARYSRNGLSNWERADLNRRFDALSVNVREARRDEDRRYGYNDYPRY
;
A
#
# COMPACT_ATOMS: atom_id res chain seq x y z
N MET A 1 -32.89 -21.29 -0.61
CA MET A 1 -32.92 -20.46 -1.83
C MET A 1 -33.59 -19.13 -1.54
N LYS A 2 -32.84 -18.02 -1.57
CA LYS A 2 -33.21 -16.71 -2.13
C LYS A 2 -32.24 -15.66 -1.56
N THR A 3 -31.42 -15.11 -2.43
CA THR A 3 -30.80 -13.79 -2.27
C THR A 3 -31.90 -12.73 -2.34
N ILE A 4 -31.87 -11.74 -1.44
CA ILE A 4 -32.63 -10.50 -1.61
C ILE A 4 -31.67 -9.34 -1.42
N ILE A 5 -31.73 -8.45 -2.40
CA ILE A 5 -30.84 -7.36 -2.73
C ILE A 5 -31.49 -6.04 -2.26
N LEU A 6 -30.64 -5.05 -1.97
CA LEU A 6 -30.84 -3.58 -2.00
C LEU A 6 -31.71 -2.93 -0.91
N GLY A 7 -31.13 -1.87 -0.34
CA GLY A 7 -31.85 -0.87 0.43
C GLY A 7 -30.90 0.09 1.14
N LEU A 8 -30.18 0.90 0.37
CA LEU A 8 -29.43 2.05 0.88
C LEU A 8 -30.46 3.06 1.43
N ALA A 9 -30.55 3.18 2.75
CA ALA A 9 -31.32 4.22 3.42
C ALA A 9 -30.37 5.10 4.24
N ALA A 10 -30.19 6.32 3.75
CA ALA A 10 -29.51 7.39 4.44
C ALA A 10 -30.45 8.07 5.46
N ALA A 11 -29.81 8.80 6.39
CA ALA A 11 -30.33 9.84 7.27
C ALA A 11 -30.62 9.45 8.73
N THR A 12 -29.67 9.79 9.60
CA THR A 12 -29.94 10.30 10.95
C THR A 12 -29.14 11.57 11.16
N ALA A 13 -29.84 12.64 11.53
CA ALA A 13 -29.32 13.99 11.71
C ALA A 13 -28.86 14.24 13.16
N LEU A 14 -27.69 14.89 13.27
CA LEU A 14 -27.22 15.91 14.23
C LEU A 14 -27.52 15.73 15.73
N THR A 15 -26.45 15.61 16.53
CA THR A 15 -26.39 16.22 17.88
C THR A 15 -24.95 16.56 18.27
N ALA A 16 -24.73 17.86 18.51
CA ALA A 16 -23.79 18.52 19.41
C ALA A 16 -22.36 17.96 19.64
N GLY A 17 -21.37 18.77 19.27
CA GLY A 17 -20.22 19.02 20.15
C GLY A 17 -19.10 17.98 20.17
N ALA A 18 -18.53 17.65 19.01
CA ALA A 18 -17.14 17.20 18.97
C ALA A 18 -16.31 18.36 18.42
N ALA A 19 -15.31 18.81 19.17
CA ALA A 19 -14.28 19.70 18.68
C ALA A 19 -13.78 19.15 17.35
N SER A 20 -14.17 19.78 16.26
CA SER A 20 -13.66 19.47 14.94
C SER A 20 -12.18 19.85 14.99
N ALA A 21 -11.31 18.86 15.25
CA ALA A 21 -9.93 18.95 14.87
C ALA A 21 -9.95 19.24 13.37
N GLN A 22 -9.72 20.52 13.05
CA GLN A 22 -9.75 21.02 11.69
C GLN A 22 -8.80 20.13 10.86
N PRO A 23 -9.28 19.46 9.80
CA PRO A 23 -8.35 18.82 8.89
C PRO A 23 -7.55 19.96 8.27
N TYR A 24 -6.30 20.10 8.71
CA TYR A 24 -5.34 21.00 8.09
C TYR A 24 -5.28 20.65 6.61
N GLY A 25 -5.92 21.50 5.79
CA GLY A 25 -5.93 21.37 4.36
C GLY A 25 -4.50 21.44 3.84
N TYR A 26 -3.98 20.31 3.39
CA TYR A 26 -2.85 20.26 2.48
C TYR A 26 -3.37 19.81 1.11
N GLY A 27 -3.16 20.67 0.12
CA GLY A 27 -3.79 20.60 -1.19
C GLY A 27 -3.62 19.29 -1.95
N ARG A 28 -4.72 18.91 -2.60
CA ARG A 28 -4.91 18.34 -3.94
C ARG A 28 -4.09 17.14 -4.45
N ASP A 29 -2.89 16.82 -3.97
CA ASP A 29 -2.04 15.78 -4.59
C ASP A 29 -1.34 14.83 -3.60
N TRP A 30 -1.64 14.92 -2.29
CA TRP A 30 -1.10 13.95 -1.33
C TRP A 30 -1.98 12.70 -1.26
N MET A 31 -1.48 11.58 -1.79
CA MET A 31 -2.08 10.29 -1.50
C MET A 31 -1.76 9.90 -0.05
N PRO A 32 -2.77 9.63 0.81
CA PRO A 32 -2.56 9.19 2.19
C PRO A 32 -1.59 8.02 2.25
N ILE A 33 -0.72 8.03 3.26
CA ILE A 33 0.34 7.04 3.42
C ILE A 33 -0.28 5.64 3.61
N GLU A 34 -1.43 5.57 4.27
CA GLU A 34 -2.24 4.38 4.50
C GLU A 34 -2.63 3.73 3.17
N ARG A 35 -3.12 4.51 2.19
CA ARG A 35 -3.46 3.97 0.86
C ARG A 35 -2.24 3.47 0.10
N ARG A 36 -1.06 4.06 0.34
CA ARG A 36 0.21 3.55 -0.23
C ARG A 36 0.61 2.24 0.41
N MET A 37 0.43 2.12 1.73
CA MET A 37 0.70 0.89 2.47
C MET A 37 -0.16 -0.27 1.96
N GLU A 38 -1.47 -0.08 1.88
CA GLU A 38 -2.43 -1.07 1.35
C GLU A 38 -2.06 -1.52 -0.07
N ARG A 39 -1.73 -0.57 -0.95
CA ARG A 39 -1.35 -0.89 -2.34
C ARG A 39 -0.08 -1.72 -2.41
N ILE A 40 0.93 -1.41 -1.59
CA ILE A 40 2.18 -2.16 -1.57
C ILE A 40 1.94 -3.56 -1.01
N ASP A 41 1.21 -3.67 0.09
CA ASP A 41 0.88 -4.96 0.71
C ASP A 41 0.12 -5.87 -0.25
N PHE A 42 -0.92 -5.34 -0.89
CA PHE A 42 -1.67 -6.04 -1.92
C PHE A 42 -0.78 -6.53 -3.07
N ARG A 43 0.16 -5.70 -3.55
CA ARG A 43 1.06 -6.08 -4.66
C ARG A 43 2.05 -7.18 -4.27
N ILE A 44 2.48 -7.22 -3.02
CA ILE A 44 3.34 -8.29 -2.49
C ILE A 44 2.51 -9.59 -2.39
N ASP A 45 1.32 -9.54 -1.79
CA ASP A 45 0.42 -10.70 -1.68
C ASP A 45 0.05 -11.27 -3.06
N GLN A 46 -0.34 -10.41 -4.00
CA GLN A 46 -0.59 -10.83 -5.38
C GLN A 46 0.64 -11.45 -6.03
N GLY A 47 1.83 -10.85 -5.85
CA GLY A 47 3.06 -11.39 -6.41
C GLY A 47 3.43 -12.77 -5.85
N ILE A 48 3.14 -13.03 -4.57
CA ILE A 48 3.29 -14.36 -3.97
C ILE A 48 2.29 -15.34 -4.59
N ARG A 49 1.01 -14.95 -4.68
CA ARG A 49 -0.06 -15.81 -5.19
C ARG A 49 0.10 -16.16 -6.67
N SER A 50 0.57 -15.22 -7.48
CA SER A 50 0.80 -15.43 -8.91
C SER A 50 2.15 -16.08 -9.21
N GLY A 51 3.01 -16.29 -8.21
CA GLY A 51 4.37 -16.81 -8.40
C GLY A 51 5.36 -15.81 -8.99
N GLN A 52 4.98 -14.53 -9.15
CA GLN A 52 5.86 -13.46 -9.61
C GLN A 52 6.90 -13.01 -8.57
N LEU A 53 6.76 -13.45 -7.32
CA LEU A 53 7.74 -13.21 -6.27
C LEU A 53 8.16 -14.53 -5.67
N THR A 54 9.46 -14.78 -5.64
CA THR A 54 9.99 -15.91 -4.88
C THR A 54 9.74 -15.69 -3.38
N PRO A 55 9.66 -16.76 -2.56
CA PRO A 55 9.50 -16.62 -1.11
C PRO A 55 10.56 -15.73 -0.46
N ARG A 56 11.79 -15.75 -1.00
CA ARG A 56 12.92 -14.96 -0.50
C ARG A 56 12.77 -13.47 -0.82
N GLU A 57 12.29 -13.13 -2.02
CA GLU A 57 12.02 -11.75 -2.42
C GLU A 57 10.85 -11.18 -1.63
N ALA A 58 9.76 -11.93 -1.54
CA ALA A 58 8.59 -11.58 -0.74
C ALA A 58 8.98 -11.28 0.71
N TYR A 59 9.79 -12.15 1.34
CA TYR A 59 10.30 -11.92 2.69
C TYR A 59 11.08 -10.60 2.82
N ARG A 60 12.00 -10.33 1.91
CA ARG A 60 12.79 -9.07 1.91
C ARG A 60 11.92 -7.84 1.71
N LEU A 61 10.93 -7.90 0.81
CA LEU A 61 10.00 -6.81 0.55
C LEU A 61 9.10 -6.55 1.77
N ARG A 62 8.60 -7.60 2.42
CA ARG A 62 7.77 -7.52 3.63
C ARG A 62 8.57 -6.95 4.82
N ASP A 63 9.83 -7.35 4.98
CA ASP A 63 10.71 -6.79 6.01
C ASP A 63 10.93 -5.28 5.80
N ARG A 64 11.25 -4.85 4.58
CA ARG A 64 11.37 -3.41 4.24
C ARG A 64 10.07 -2.66 4.48
N PHE A 65 8.94 -3.22 4.07
CA PHE A 65 7.61 -2.68 4.32
C PHE A 65 7.36 -2.47 5.81
N ASN A 66 7.57 -3.50 6.62
CA ASN A 66 7.37 -3.44 8.07
C ASN A 66 8.28 -2.41 8.76
N ARG A 67 9.52 -2.21 8.26
CA ARG A 67 10.40 -1.13 8.75
C ARG A 67 9.81 0.25 8.47
N LEU A 68 9.21 0.47 7.31
CA LEU A 68 8.56 1.74 6.98
C LEU A 68 7.28 1.97 7.77
N VAL A 69 6.46 0.94 7.99
CA VAL A 69 5.28 1.03 8.87
C VAL A 69 5.68 1.42 10.28
N ARG A 70 6.73 0.80 10.84
CA ARG A 70 7.25 1.19 12.15
C ARG A 70 7.82 2.61 12.18
N LEU A 71 8.38 3.10 11.06
CA LEU A 71 8.89 4.46 10.96
C LEU A 71 7.74 5.48 10.91
N GLU A 72 6.71 5.20 10.12
CA GLU A 72 5.49 6.01 10.07
C GLU A 72 4.87 6.12 11.46
N ALA A 73 4.65 4.99 12.14
CA ALA A 73 4.11 4.96 13.50
C ALA A 73 4.98 5.69 14.55
N ARG A 74 6.27 5.90 14.27
CA ARG A 74 7.17 6.71 15.11
C ARG A 74 7.01 8.21 14.81
N TYR A 75 6.94 8.58 13.53
CA TYR A 75 6.75 9.97 13.11
C TYR A 75 5.35 10.48 13.44
N SER A 76 4.31 9.64 13.33
CA SER A 76 2.91 10.07 13.55
C SER A 76 2.55 10.31 15.02
N ARG A 77 3.41 9.93 15.98
CA ARG A 77 3.17 10.12 17.43
C ARG A 77 2.85 11.56 17.81
N ASN A 78 3.52 12.53 17.19
CA ASN A 78 3.33 13.96 17.46
C ASN A 78 2.64 14.68 16.29
N GLY A 79 2.05 13.91 15.37
CA GLY A 79 1.65 14.41 14.06
C GLY A 79 2.83 14.54 13.10
N LEU A 80 2.58 14.31 11.80
CA LEU A 80 3.63 14.34 10.78
C LEU A 80 3.96 15.78 10.35
N SER A 81 5.22 16.18 10.51
CA SER A 81 5.80 17.38 9.90
C SER A 81 5.92 17.24 8.38
N ASN A 82 6.07 18.37 7.67
CA ASN A 82 6.24 18.38 6.21
C ASN A 82 7.46 17.58 5.74
N TRP A 83 8.55 17.62 6.52
CA TRP A 83 9.74 16.83 6.24
C TRP A 83 9.50 15.33 6.44
N GLU A 84 8.86 14.91 7.54
CA GLU A 84 8.54 13.50 7.81
C GLU A 84 7.64 12.91 6.74
N ARG A 85 6.63 13.69 6.32
CA ARG A 85 5.76 13.33 5.20
C ARG A 85 6.59 13.07 3.94
N ALA A 86 7.45 14.02 3.56
CA ALA A 86 8.27 13.92 2.36
C ALA A 86 9.24 12.73 2.42
N ASP A 87 9.86 12.47 3.58
CA ASP A 87 10.74 11.32 3.81
C ASP A 87 9.97 9.99 3.66
N LEU A 88 8.82 9.86 4.33
CA LEU A 88 7.96 8.67 4.21
C LEU A 88 7.53 8.45 2.77
N ASN A 89 7.10 9.49 2.06
CA ASN A 89 6.68 9.37 0.67
C ASN A 89 7.80 8.85 -0.24
N ARG A 90 9.00 9.45 -0.16
CA ARG A 90 10.15 8.98 -0.95
C ARG A 90 10.47 7.52 -0.67
N ARG A 91 10.40 7.10 0.59
CA ARG A 91 10.69 5.71 1.00
C ARG A 91 9.62 4.73 0.51
N PHE A 92 8.34 5.09 0.61
CA PHE A 92 7.25 4.27 0.07
C PHE A 92 7.28 4.20 -1.45
N ASP A 93 7.65 5.28 -2.14
CA ASP A 93 7.82 5.29 -3.60
C ASP A 93 8.97 4.38 -4.02
N ALA A 94 10.12 4.46 -3.34
CA ALA A 94 11.24 3.56 -3.57
C ALA A 94 10.87 2.08 -3.33
N LEU A 95 10.10 1.79 -2.27
CA LEU A 95 9.59 0.43 -2.03
C LEU A 95 8.63 -0.03 -3.13
N SER A 96 7.73 0.85 -3.58
CA SER A 96 6.79 0.56 -4.66
C SER A 96 7.49 0.21 -5.98
N VAL A 97 8.60 0.88 -6.28
CA VAL A 97 9.48 0.56 -7.42
C VAL A 97 10.15 -0.80 -7.21
N ASN A 98 10.73 -1.06 -6.04
CA ASN A 98 11.34 -2.37 -5.73
C ASN A 98 10.36 -3.54 -5.89
N VAL A 99 9.10 -3.38 -5.44
CA VAL A 99 8.05 -4.41 -5.64
C VAL A 99 7.71 -4.59 -7.11
N ARG A 100 7.76 -3.52 -7.91
CA ARG A 100 7.52 -3.60 -9.36
C ARG A 100 8.61 -4.38 -10.07
N GLU A 101 9.87 -4.06 -9.76
CA GLU A 101 11.01 -4.69 -10.42
C GLU A 101 11.13 -6.15 -10.00
N ALA A 102 11.01 -6.47 -8.72
CA ALA A 102 11.05 -7.86 -8.25
C ALA A 102 9.98 -8.75 -8.95
N ARG A 103 8.77 -8.22 -9.15
CA ARG A 103 7.71 -8.95 -9.88
C ARG A 103 8.03 -9.17 -11.35
N ARG A 104 8.70 -8.20 -11.99
CA ARG A 104 9.08 -8.27 -13.40
C ARG A 104 10.30 -9.14 -13.63
N ASP A 105 11.23 -9.17 -12.68
CA ASP A 105 12.46 -9.96 -12.79
C ASP A 105 12.15 -11.45 -12.85
N GLU A 106 11.19 -11.93 -12.05
CA GLU A 106 10.72 -13.31 -12.11
C GLU A 106 9.96 -13.59 -13.42
N ASP A 107 9.10 -12.68 -13.88
CA ASP A 107 8.46 -12.80 -15.22
C ASP A 107 9.53 -12.91 -16.34
N ARG A 108 10.61 -12.12 -16.29
CA ARG A 108 11.73 -12.20 -17.24
C ARG A 108 12.50 -13.50 -17.11
N ARG A 109 12.66 -14.02 -15.90
CA ARG A 109 13.37 -15.27 -15.63
C ARG A 109 12.62 -16.49 -16.17
N TYR A 110 11.29 -16.46 -16.17
CA TYR A 110 10.46 -17.51 -16.79
C TYR A 110 10.30 -17.34 -18.31
N GLY A 111 10.40 -16.11 -18.84
CA GLY A 111 10.23 -15.83 -20.28
C GLY A 111 11.36 -16.29 -21.22
N TYR A 112 12.47 -16.81 -20.69
CA TYR A 112 13.65 -17.23 -21.50
C TYR A 112 13.81 -18.75 -21.67
N ASN A 113 12.79 -19.54 -21.32
CA ASN A 113 12.83 -21.01 -21.43
C ASN A 113 11.85 -21.58 -22.47
N ASP A 114 11.43 -20.80 -23.45
CA ASP A 114 10.69 -21.30 -24.62
C ASP A 114 11.65 -21.45 -25.81
N TYR A 115 12.49 -22.47 -25.75
CA TYR A 115 13.10 -23.04 -26.96
C TYR A 115 12.43 -24.39 -27.20
N PRO A 116 11.76 -24.59 -28.35
CA PRO A 116 11.10 -25.84 -28.68
C PRO A 116 12.11 -26.98 -28.65
N ARG A 117 11.85 -27.95 -27.78
CA ARG A 117 12.49 -29.25 -27.87
C ARG A 117 11.85 -30.03 -29.01
N TYR A 118 12.71 -30.34 -29.98
CA TYR A 118 12.54 -31.22 -31.16
C TYR A 118 11.79 -30.63 -32.34
#